data_AF-A0A413UWH8-F1
#
_entry.id   AF-A0A413UWH8-F1
#
_cell.length_a   1.000
_cell.length_b   1.000
_cell.length_c   1.000
_cell.angle_alpha   90.00
_cell.angle_beta   90.00
_cell.angle_gamma   90.00
#
_symmetry.space_group_name_H-M   'P 1'
#
loop_
_entity.id
_entity.type
_entity.pdbx_description
1 polymer ?
#
loop_
_entity_poly.entity_id
_entity_poly.type
_entity_poly.pdbx_seq_one_letter_code
_entity_poly.pdbx_strand_id
1 'polypeptide(L)' 'MVTKTTFKKKFPDVKVQKLQTEVVFSRKHVEDAVLQMCGMMGLGLLYYSYSNKWITVYTSEKMKRNGQWKY' A
#
# COMPACT_ATOMS: atom_id res chain seq x y z
N MET A 1 25.14 -5.76 3.30
CA MET A 1 24.46 -4.47 3.03
C MET A 1 23.13 -4.75 2.35
N VAL A 2 22.03 -4.19 2.85
CA VAL A 2 20.73 -4.30 2.17
C VAL A 2 20.72 -3.28 1.03
N THR A 3 20.49 -3.74 -0.18
CA THR A 3 20.35 -2.89 -1.38
C THR A 3 18.93 -3.02 -1.90
N LYS A 4 18.49 -2.07 -2.72
CA LYS A 4 17.16 -2.14 -3.36
C LYS A 4 16.96 -3.45 -4.12
N THR A 5 18.02 -3.99 -4.73
CA THR A 5 18.03 -5.25 -5.46
C THR A 5 17.91 -6.47 -4.53
N THR A 6 18.64 -6.50 -3.42
CA THR A 6 18.52 -7.62 -2.46
C THR A 6 17.19 -7.61 -1.72
N PHE A 7 16.61 -6.42 -1.46
CA PHE A 7 15.27 -6.29 -0.91
C PHE A 7 14.19 -6.84 -1.86
N LYS A 8 14.22 -6.44 -3.14
CA LYS A 8 13.28 -6.94 -4.16
C LYS A 8 13.36 -8.46 -4.34
N LYS A 9 14.57 -9.03 -4.30
CA LYS A 9 14.75 -10.49 -4.37
C LYS A 9 14.15 -11.20 -3.15
N LYS A 10 14.27 -10.61 -1.96
CA LYS A 10 13.75 -11.19 -0.71
C LYS A 10 12.23 -11.07 -0.61
N PHE A 11 11.66 -10.00 -1.15
CA PHE A 11 10.23 -9.70 -1.10
C PHE A 11 9.67 -9.42 -2.50
N PRO A 12 9.66 -10.41 -3.41
CA PRO A 12 9.20 -10.24 -4.79
C PRO A 12 7.69 -9.99 -4.87
N ASP A 13 6.93 -10.38 -3.84
CA ASP A 13 5.49 -10.19 -3.71
C ASP A 13 5.09 -8.77 -3.25
N VAL A 14 6.07 -7.94 -2.83
CA VAL A 14 5.80 -6.57 -2.43
C VAL A 14 5.67 -5.68 -3.65
N LYS A 15 4.51 -5.05 -3.78
CA LYS A 15 4.19 -4.10 -4.84
C LYS A 15 4.08 -2.68 -4.29
N VAL A 16 4.39 -1.71 -5.13
CA VAL A 16 4.31 -0.29 -4.80
C VAL A 16 3.43 0.40 -5.84
N GLN A 17 2.37 1.05 -5.38
CA GLN A 17 1.51 1.89 -6.20
C GLN A 17 1.72 3.35 -5.81
N LYS A 18 1.88 4.22 -6.80
CA LYS A 18 1.96 5.66 -6.62
C LYS A 18 0.78 6.30 -7.31
N LEU A 19 0.00 7.06 -6.55
CA LEU A 19 -1.21 7.73 -7.00
C LEU A 19 -0.98 9.23 -6.81
N GLN A 20 -1.32 10.00 -7.84
CA GLN A 20 -1.38 11.45 -7.76
C GLN A 20 -2.84 11.89 -7.79
N THR A 21 -3.22 12.73 -6.85
CA THR A 21 -4.57 13.27 -6.75
C THR A 21 -4.63 14.68 -7.35
N GLU A 22 -5.77 15.06 -7.91
CA GLU A 22 -5.94 16.42 -8.46
C GLU A 22 -5.93 17.48 -7.34
N VAL A 23 -6.45 17.12 -6.17
CA VAL A 23 -6.56 17.98 -4.98
C VAL A 23 -5.96 17.29 -3.75
N VAL A 24 -5.71 18.06 -2.70
CA VAL A 24 -5.24 17.54 -1.40
C VAL A 24 -6.47 17.03 -0.63
N PHE A 25 -6.45 15.75 -0.25
CA PHE A 25 -7.53 15.11 0.50
C PHE A 25 -7.26 15.14 2.01
N SER A 26 -8.32 14.94 2.81
CA SER A 26 -8.16 14.68 4.23
C SER A 26 -7.49 13.33 4.46
N ARG A 27 -6.79 13.18 5.59
CA ARG A 27 -6.15 11.91 5.94
C ARG A 27 -7.12 10.73 5.97
N LYS A 28 -8.31 10.95 6.54
CA LYS A 28 -9.37 9.93 6.60
C LYS A 28 -9.80 9.46 5.20
N HIS A 29 -10.01 10.40 4.28
CA HIS A 29 -10.39 10.06 2.91
C HIS A 29 -9.29 9.25 2.21
N VAL A 30 -8.03 9.61 2.43
CA VAL A 30 -6.89 8.84 1.88
C VAL A 30 -6.85 7.43 2.46
N GLU A 31 -7.03 7.28 3.77
CA GLU A 31 -7.04 5.98 4.44
C GLU A 31 -8.17 5.08 3.91
N ASP A 32 -9.39 5.61 3.81
CA ASP A 32 -10.54 4.88 3.26
C ASP A 32 -10.27 4.41 1.81
N ALA A 33 -9.73 5.30 0.97
CA ALA A 33 -9.38 4.97 -0.42
C ALA A 33 -8.27 3.91 -0.53
N VAL A 34 -7.25 3.98 0.34
CA VAL A 34 -6.17 2.98 0.38
C VAL A 34 -6.71 1.61 0.78
N LEU A 35 -7.56 1.55 1.81
CA LEU A 35 -8.17 0.30 2.27
C LEU A 35 -9.10 -0.31 1.21
N GLN A 36 -9.93 0.51 0.56
CA GLN A 36 -10.78 0.07 -0.54
C GLN A 36 -9.95 -0.49 -1.70
N MET A 37 -8.89 0.21 -2.11
CA MET A 37 -8.00 -0.26 -3.18
C MET A 37 -7.36 -1.60 -2.83
N CYS A 38 -6.86 -1.76 -1.60
CA CYS A 38 -6.29 -3.03 -1.14
C CYS A 38 -7.33 -4.16 -1.17
N GLY A 39 -8.57 -3.89 -0.72
CA GLY A 39 -9.69 -4.82 -0.78
C GLY A 39 -10.04 -5.24 -2.21
N MET A 40 -10.15 -4.29 -3.14
CA MET A 40 -10.47 -4.55 -4.56
C MET A 40 -9.37 -5.37 -5.25
N MET A 41 -8.10 -5.08 -4.98
CA MET A 41 -6.97 -5.83 -5.54
C MET A 41 -6.73 -7.16 -4.82
N GLY A 42 -7.41 -7.40 -3.69
CA GLY A 42 -7.19 -8.56 -2.84
C GLY A 42 -5.76 -8.64 -2.28
N LEU A 43 -5.13 -7.50 -2.03
CA LEU A 43 -3.76 -7.39 -1.51
C LEU A 43 -3.77 -6.96 -0.04
N GLY A 44 -2.79 -7.43 0.73
CA GLY A 44 -2.57 -6.94 2.09
C GLY A 44 -1.86 -5.59 2.09
N LEU A 45 -2.40 -4.61 2.83
CA LEU A 45 -1.71 -3.34 3.08
C LEU A 45 -0.54 -3.56 4.04
N LEU A 46 0.65 -3.13 3.64
CA LEU A 46 1.83 -3.11 4.52
C LEU A 46 2.03 -1.73 5.15
N TYR A 47 1.94 -0.69 4.33
CA TYR A 47 2.16 0.69 4.71
C TYR A 47 1.60 1.61 3.62
N TYR A 48 1.22 2.83 4.00
CA TYR A 48 1.00 3.90 3.05
C TYR A 48 1.66 5.18 3.54
N SER A 49 2.13 6.00 2.62
CA SER A 49 2.57 7.37 2.90
C SER A 49 1.73 8.34 2.12
N TYR A 50 1.30 9.41 2.80
CA TYR A 50 0.53 10.48 2.20
C TYR A 50 1.24 11.82 2.40
N SER A 51 1.54 12.50 1.30
CA SER A 51 2.15 13.84 1.32
C SER A 51 1.59 14.69 0.18
N ASN A 52 0.94 15.80 0.52
CA ASN A 52 0.29 16.71 -0.42
C ASN A 52 -0.70 16.00 -1.36
N LYS A 53 -0.34 15.85 -2.63
CA LYS A 53 -1.16 15.19 -3.67
C LYS A 53 -0.66 13.79 -4.01
N TRP A 54 0.28 13.26 -3.24
CA TRP A 54 0.94 11.98 -3.50
C TRP A 54 0.58 10.96 -2.43
N ILE A 55 0.05 9.83 -2.89
CA ILE A 55 -0.20 8.65 -2.07
C ILE A 55 0.70 7.54 -2.60
N THR A 56 1.55 6.99 -1.74
CA THR A 56 2.34 5.79 -2.06
C THR A 56 1.85 4.66 -1.18
N VAL A 57 1.41 3.58 -1.80
CA VAL A 57 0.86 2.40 -1.12
C VAL A 57 1.79 1.22 -1.35
N TYR A 58 2.11 0.53 -0.26
CA TYR A 58 2.94 -0.67 -0.25
C TYR A 58 2.04 -1.86 0.09
N THR A 59 1.97 -2.81 -0.82
CA THR A 59 1.08 -3.97 -0.74
C THR A 59 1.84 -5.27 -0.88
N SER A 60 1.31 -6.37 -0.34
CA SER A 60 1.85 -7.73 -0.53
C SER A 60 0.73 -8.73 -0.80
N GLU A 61 0.97 -9.62 -1.77
CA GLU A 61 0.06 -10.75 -2.07
C GLU A 61 0.04 -11.79 -0.96
N LYS A 62 1.18 -12.01 -0.28
CA LYS A 62 1.33 -13.03 0.77
C LYS A 62 0.69 -12.63 2.09
N MET A 63 0.47 -11.34 2.30
CA MET A 63 -0.16 -10.81 3.51
C MET A 63 -1.69 -10.79 3.44
N LYS A 64 -2.28 -11.38 2.40
CA LYS A 64 -3.72 -11.67 2.34
C LYS A 64 -4.06 -12.72 3.41
N ARG A 65 -4.38 -12.26 4.62
CA ARG A 65 -4.76 -13.14 5.73
C ARG A 65 -6.24 -13.46 5.64
N ASN A 66 -6.59 -14.75 5.66
CA ASN A 66 -7.93 -15.36 5.70
C ASN A 66 -9.01 -14.54 6.46
N GLY A 67 -9.58 -13.51 5.82
CA GLY A 67 -10.84 -12.88 6.23
C GLY A 67 -10.85 -12.04 7.52
N GLN A 68 -9.73 -11.76 8.19
CA GLN A 68 -9.71 -10.90 9.39
C GLN A 68 -8.57 -9.90 9.37
N TRP A 69 -8.95 -8.62 9.28
CA TRP A 69 -8.07 -7.47 9.49
C TRP A 69 -7.86 -7.27 10.99
N LYS A 70 -6.60 -7.31 11.46
CA LYS A 70 -6.23 -6.78 12.77
C LYS A 70 -5.69 -5.37 12.53
N TYR A 71 -6.48 -4.38 12.94
CA TYR A 71 -6.01 -3.00 13.14
C TYR A 71 -5.25 -2.92 14.46
#